data_AF-A0A0J9UTY8-F1
#
_entry.id   AF-A0A0J9UTY8-F1
#
_cell.length_a   1.000
_cell.length_b   1.000
_cell.length_c   1.000
_cell.angle_alpha   90.00
_cell.angle_beta   90.00
_cell.angle_gamma   90.00
#
_symmetry.space_group_name_H-M   'P 1'
#
loop_
_entity.id
_entity.type
_entity.pdbx_description
1 polymer ?
#
loop_
_entity_poly.entity_id
_entity_poly.type
_entity_poly.pdbx_seq_one_letter_code
_entity_poly.pdbx_strand_id
1 'polypeptide(L)'
;MKPKQLSSYKYCTEILKENHNENCKLHSICLNIENILSQFGYGSCKKSNLGDESKCYKYLSYFIYSYIKSSSSCEDLKNLYTQINEAKNFYLTADNSCIIDNFAISNADFKKKKDLYLHGENLYWIKEKEILNEVEEKTSFDEYLKKCSKIYTDIVQKDYCKGNETFNSDLLVFQKNFNNARDYLKKTA
;
A
#
# COMPACT_ATOMS: atom_id res chain seq x y z
N MET A 1 -0.30 -35.59 -9.72
CA MET A 1 -1.27 -34.56 -10.19
C MET A 1 -0.48 -33.37 -10.70
N LYS A 2 -0.61 -33.03 -11.99
CA LYS A 2 -0.07 -31.77 -12.53
C LYS A 2 -1.03 -30.64 -12.14
N PRO A 3 -0.56 -29.46 -11.69
CA PRO A 3 -1.45 -28.32 -11.50
C PRO A 3 -2.05 -27.95 -12.86
N LYS A 4 -3.39 -27.90 -12.92
CA LYS A 4 -4.13 -27.35 -14.06
C LYS A 4 -3.64 -25.91 -14.25
N GLN A 5 -3.15 -25.59 -15.45
CA GLN A 5 -3.06 -24.22 -15.92
C GLN A 5 -4.45 -23.57 -15.76
N LEU A 6 -4.54 -22.57 -14.88
CA LEU A 6 -5.74 -21.78 -14.69
C LEU A 6 -5.81 -20.75 -15.82
N SER A 7 -6.23 -21.17 -17.01
CA SER A 7 -6.48 -20.23 -18.12
C SER A 7 -7.87 -19.60 -17.96
N SER A 8 -7.92 -18.36 -17.46
CA SER A 8 -8.87 -17.31 -17.87
C SER A 8 -8.85 -16.20 -16.83
N TYR A 9 -7.94 -15.23 -16.98
CA TYR A 9 -8.13 -13.89 -16.42
C TYR A 9 -9.51 -13.40 -16.86
N LYS A 10 -10.42 -13.12 -15.93
CA LYS A 10 -11.83 -12.85 -16.26
C LYS A 10 -12.13 -11.36 -16.25
N TYR A 11 -11.53 -10.63 -15.32
CA TYR A 11 -11.89 -9.24 -15.02
C TYR A 11 -11.11 -8.26 -15.92
N CYS A 12 -9.82 -8.49 -16.15
CA CYS A 12 -9.01 -7.59 -16.97
C CYS A 12 -9.21 -7.72 -18.49
N THR A 13 -10.12 -8.60 -18.94
CA THR A 13 -10.37 -8.84 -20.39
C THR A 13 -11.18 -7.72 -21.04
N GLU A 14 -11.98 -6.98 -20.28
CA GLU A 14 -12.86 -5.94 -20.83
C GLU A 14 -12.13 -4.63 -21.18
N ILE A 15 -10.94 -4.40 -20.61
CA ILE A 15 -10.07 -3.23 -20.91
C ILE A 15 -9.62 -3.20 -22.38
N LEU A 16 -9.74 -4.33 -23.11
CA LEU A 16 -9.39 -4.43 -24.53
C LEU A 16 -10.33 -3.67 -25.49
N LYS A 17 -11.50 -3.20 -25.03
CA LYS A 17 -12.52 -2.63 -25.93
C LYS A 17 -12.43 -1.12 -26.13
N GLU A 18 -11.60 -0.42 -25.36
CA GLU A 18 -11.42 1.02 -25.50
C GLU A 18 -10.13 1.30 -26.30
N ASN A 19 -10.24 2.14 -27.32
CA ASN A 19 -9.11 2.58 -28.16
C ASN A 19 -8.13 3.42 -27.33
N HIS A 20 -7.34 2.76 -26.49
CA HIS A 20 -6.27 3.42 -25.75
C HIS A 20 -5.09 3.71 -26.67
N ASN A 21 -4.44 4.84 -26.44
CA ASN A 21 -3.21 5.24 -27.12
C ASN A 21 -2.18 4.08 -27.07
N GLU A 22 -1.48 3.77 -28.17
CA GLU A 22 -0.61 2.57 -28.27
C GLU A 22 0.47 2.47 -27.17
N ASN A 23 0.83 3.61 -26.57
CA ASN A 23 1.78 3.69 -25.46
C ASN A 23 1.19 3.27 -24.09
N CYS A 24 -0.12 3.06 -24.01
CA CYS A 24 -0.85 2.84 -22.78
C CYS A 24 -1.15 1.36 -22.56
N LYS A 25 -0.28 0.68 -21.80
CA LYS A 25 -0.36 -0.78 -21.55
C LYS A 25 -1.32 -1.16 -20.42
N LEU A 26 -2.47 -0.48 -20.27
CA LEU A 26 -3.43 -0.70 -19.16
C LEU A 26 -3.89 -2.15 -19.09
N HIS A 27 -4.15 -2.79 -20.23
CA HIS A 27 -4.55 -4.19 -20.26
C HIS A 27 -3.47 -5.11 -19.66
N SER A 28 -2.20 -4.92 -20.05
CA SER A 28 -1.09 -5.71 -19.49
C SER A 28 -0.88 -5.43 -18.00
N ILE A 29 -1.01 -4.17 -17.58
CA ILE A 29 -0.94 -3.78 -16.16
C ILE A 29 -2.04 -4.49 -15.37
N CYS A 30 -3.29 -4.47 -15.87
CA CYS A 30 -4.41 -5.12 -15.24
C CYS A 30 -4.17 -6.63 -15.12
N LEU A 31 -3.81 -7.31 -16.23
CA LEU A 31 -3.53 -8.75 -16.21
C LEU A 31 -2.44 -9.13 -15.18
N ASN A 32 -1.39 -8.31 -15.07
CA ASN A 32 -0.33 -8.55 -14.09
C ASN A 32 -0.85 -8.38 -12.66
N ILE A 33 -1.68 -7.38 -12.39
CA ILE A 33 -2.29 -7.18 -11.07
C ILE A 33 -3.28 -8.31 -10.76
N GLU A 34 -4.12 -8.73 -11.72
CA GLU A 34 -5.03 -9.87 -11.55
C GLU A 34 -4.25 -11.15 -11.25
N ASN A 35 -3.14 -11.40 -11.94
CA ASN A 35 -2.25 -12.52 -11.65
C ASN A 35 -1.69 -12.44 -10.23
N ILE A 36 -1.19 -11.28 -9.81
CA ILE A 36 -0.69 -11.07 -8.43
C ILE A 36 -1.82 -11.35 -7.43
N LEU A 37 -3.01 -10.78 -7.62
CA LEU A 37 -4.18 -11.00 -6.76
C LEU A 37 -4.58 -12.48 -6.70
N SER A 38 -4.48 -13.21 -7.81
CA SER A 38 -4.79 -14.65 -7.86
C SER A 38 -3.80 -15.51 -7.06
N GLN A 39 -2.58 -15.02 -6.84
CA GLN A 39 -1.58 -15.70 -6.02
C GLN A 39 -1.78 -15.46 -4.53
N PHE A 40 -2.49 -14.39 -4.14
CA PHE A 40 -2.98 -14.26 -2.79
C PHE A 40 -4.03 -15.35 -2.55
N GLY A 41 -3.75 -16.23 -1.59
CA GLY A 41 -4.69 -17.30 -1.23
C GLY A 41 -6.05 -16.72 -0.82
N TYR A 42 -7.11 -17.48 -1.08
CA TYR A 42 -8.49 -17.14 -0.71
C TYR A 42 -8.58 -16.76 0.78
N GLY A 43 -9.05 -15.53 1.05
CA GLY A 43 -9.17 -14.98 2.40
C GLY A 43 -7.84 -14.66 3.09
N SER A 44 -6.75 -14.49 2.34
CA SER A 44 -5.42 -14.15 2.88
C SER A 44 -5.41 -12.88 3.71
N CYS A 45 -6.13 -11.83 3.29
CA CYS A 45 -6.27 -10.61 4.08
C CYS A 45 -7.00 -10.84 5.41
N LYS A 46 -8.05 -11.68 5.42
CA LYS A 46 -8.80 -12.06 6.64
C LYS A 46 -7.99 -12.88 7.62
N LYS A 47 -7.09 -13.72 7.10
CA LYS A 47 -6.22 -14.60 7.90
C LYS A 47 -4.91 -13.93 8.31
N SER A 48 -4.68 -12.68 7.92
CA SER A 48 -3.44 -12.00 8.21
C SER A 48 -3.35 -11.61 9.69
N ASN A 49 -2.16 -11.74 10.28
CA ASN A 49 -1.88 -11.26 11.64
C ASN A 49 -1.78 -9.73 11.73
N LEU A 50 -2.36 -8.99 10.76
CA LEU A 50 -2.29 -7.54 10.71
C LEU A 50 -3.25 -6.86 11.69
N GLY A 51 -4.08 -7.62 12.41
CA GLY A 51 -5.02 -7.13 13.41
C GLY A 51 -6.30 -6.49 12.85
N ASP A 52 -6.28 -6.00 11.60
CA ASP A 52 -7.43 -5.45 10.89
C ASP A 52 -7.36 -5.80 9.39
N GLU A 53 -8.43 -6.39 8.85
CA GLU A 53 -8.56 -6.74 7.43
C GLU A 53 -8.31 -5.51 6.53
N SER A 54 -8.71 -4.32 6.99
CA SER A 54 -8.53 -3.05 6.27
C SER A 54 -7.06 -2.70 6.01
N LYS A 55 -6.13 -3.16 6.87
CA LYS A 55 -4.70 -2.92 6.69
C LYS A 55 -4.14 -3.66 5.48
N CYS A 56 -4.58 -4.90 5.25
CA CYS A 56 -4.15 -5.66 4.07
C CYS A 56 -4.48 -4.92 2.77
N TYR A 57 -5.70 -4.39 2.66
CA TYR A 57 -6.12 -3.63 1.48
C TYR A 57 -5.42 -2.27 1.35
N LYS A 58 -5.08 -1.62 2.47
CA LYS A 58 -4.23 -0.43 2.43
C LYS A 58 -2.83 -0.75 1.90
N TYR A 59 -2.18 -1.81 2.37
CA TYR A 59 -0.90 -2.26 1.81
C TYR A 59 -0.99 -2.57 0.31
N LEU A 60 -2.04 -3.30 -0.10
CA LEU A 60 -2.31 -3.58 -1.51
C LEU A 60 -2.52 -2.29 -2.31
N SER A 61 -3.21 -1.28 -1.76
CA SER A 61 -3.41 0.01 -2.42
C SER A 61 -2.09 0.72 -2.69
N TYR A 62 -1.19 0.80 -1.70
CA TYR A 62 0.14 1.39 -1.91
C TYR A 62 1.00 0.59 -2.89
N PHE A 63 0.94 -0.75 -2.83
CA PHE A 63 1.67 -1.62 -3.75
C PHE A 63 1.17 -1.45 -5.20
N ILE A 64 -0.13 -1.58 -5.43
CA ILE A 64 -0.77 -1.47 -6.74
C ILE A 64 -0.56 -0.07 -7.32
N TYR A 65 -0.75 0.99 -6.54
CA TYR A 65 -0.52 2.35 -7.02
C TYR A 65 0.95 2.58 -7.41
N SER A 66 1.90 2.07 -6.62
CA SER A 66 3.33 2.13 -6.96
C SER A 66 3.63 1.40 -8.27
N TYR A 67 3.02 0.24 -8.48
CA TYR A 67 3.17 -0.57 -9.70
C TYR A 67 2.59 0.13 -10.93
N ILE A 68 1.40 0.71 -10.84
CA ILE A 68 0.76 1.43 -11.95
C ILE A 68 1.55 2.68 -12.32
N LYS A 69 2.01 3.47 -11.33
CA LYS A 69 2.78 4.69 -11.58
C LYS A 69 4.17 4.45 -12.17
N SER A 70 4.80 3.32 -11.87
CA SER A 70 6.08 2.96 -12.49
C SER A 70 5.93 2.44 -13.92
N SER A 71 4.73 2.04 -14.33
CA SER A 71 4.47 1.33 -15.58
C SER A 71 3.64 2.11 -16.60
N SER A 72 3.07 3.28 -16.26
CA SER A 72 2.15 4.00 -17.15
C SER A 72 2.24 5.53 -17.11
N SER A 73 2.06 6.14 -18.27
CA SER A 73 1.69 7.55 -18.46
C SER A 73 0.20 7.70 -18.82
N CYS A 74 -0.62 6.70 -18.48
CA CYS A 74 -2.01 6.60 -18.92
C CYS A 74 -2.91 7.55 -18.14
N GLU A 75 -3.79 8.24 -18.84
CA GLU A 75 -4.71 9.22 -18.24
C GLU A 75 -6.01 8.57 -17.72
N ASP A 76 -6.47 7.48 -18.33
CA ASP A 76 -7.68 6.77 -17.87
C ASP A 76 -7.34 5.62 -16.92
N LEU A 77 -7.15 5.97 -15.64
CA LEU A 77 -6.98 4.98 -14.57
C LEU A 77 -8.31 4.55 -13.95
N LYS A 78 -9.43 5.20 -14.26
CA LYS A 78 -10.70 4.93 -13.56
C LYS A 78 -11.19 3.52 -13.87
N ASN A 79 -11.24 3.17 -15.15
CA ASN A 79 -11.66 1.84 -15.59
C ASN A 79 -10.72 0.74 -15.03
N LEU A 80 -9.41 0.99 -15.05
CA LEU A 80 -8.43 0.07 -14.48
C LEU A 80 -8.71 -0.24 -12.99
N TYR A 81 -8.93 0.80 -12.18
CA TYR A 81 -9.20 0.60 -10.74
C TYR A 81 -10.54 -0.08 -10.47
N THR A 82 -11.56 0.13 -11.31
CA THR A 82 -12.82 -0.62 -11.24
C THR A 82 -12.54 -2.12 -11.41
N GLN A 83 -11.83 -2.50 -12.48
CA GLN A 83 -11.54 -3.90 -12.79
C GLN A 83 -10.64 -4.57 -11.73
N ILE A 84 -9.66 -3.83 -11.20
CA ILE A 84 -8.82 -4.30 -10.09
C ILE A 84 -9.67 -4.59 -8.85
N ASN A 85 -10.63 -3.73 -8.53
CA ASN A 85 -11.50 -3.93 -7.37
C ASN A 85 -12.44 -5.13 -7.53
N GLU A 86 -12.95 -5.38 -8.74
CA GLU A 86 -13.73 -6.57 -9.06
C GLU A 86 -12.89 -7.86 -8.93
N ALA A 87 -11.68 -7.86 -9.51
CA ALA A 87 -10.74 -8.97 -9.38
C ALA A 87 -10.40 -9.24 -7.89
N LYS A 88 -10.10 -8.19 -7.13
CA LYS A 88 -9.83 -8.26 -5.69
C LYS A 88 -10.99 -8.91 -4.93
N ASN A 89 -12.24 -8.51 -5.21
CA ASN A 89 -13.42 -9.10 -4.57
C ASN A 89 -13.49 -10.61 -4.80
N PHE A 90 -13.17 -11.06 -6.01
CA PHE A 90 -13.17 -12.47 -6.36
C PHE A 90 -12.06 -13.26 -5.65
N TYR A 91 -10.81 -12.79 -5.72
CA TYR A 91 -9.67 -13.55 -5.22
C TYR A 91 -9.49 -13.45 -3.70
N LEU A 92 -9.78 -12.29 -3.09
CA LEU A 92 -9.55 -12.07 -1.67
C LEU A 92 -10.79 -12.28 -0.80
N THR A 93 -11.99 -12.38 -1.41
CA THR A 93 -13.30 -12.41 -0.71
C THR A 93 -13.48 -11.29 0.28
N ALA A 94 -13.05 -10.12 -0.16
CA ALA A 94 -13.19 -8.88 0.54
C ALA A 94 -14.67 -8.52 0.69
N ASP A 95 -15.01 -7.86 1.80
CA ASP A 95 -16.19 -7.01 1.82
C ASP A 95 -16.03 -5.90 0.76
N ASN A 96 -17.15 -5.50 0.14
CA ASN A 96 -17.21 -4.40 -0.82
C ASN A 96 -16.78 -3.07 -0.20
N SER A 97 -16.76 -2.96 1.14
CA SER A 97 -16.26 -1.80 1.87
C SER A 97 -14.74 -1.60 1.77
N CYS A 98 -13.98 -2.63 1.41
CA CYS A 98 -12.52 -2.57 1.32
C CYS A 98 -12.08 -2.27 -0.12
N ILE A 99 -11.75 -1.03 -0.44
CA ILE A 99 -11.43 -0.61 -1.82
C ILE A 99 -9.91 -0.51 -2.00
N ILE A 100 -9.41 -0.89 -3.18
CA ILE A 100 -8.05 -0.54 -3.64
C ILE A 100 -8.09 0.92 -4.08
N ASP A 101 -7.38 1.77 -3.34
CA ASP A 101 -7.42 3.22 -3.53
C ASP A 101 -6.63 3.66 -4.77
N ASN A 102 -7.30 4.42 -5.63
CA ASN A 102 -6.61 5.32 -6.54
C ASN A 102 -6.36 6.64 -5.82
N PHE A 103 -5.15 6.84 -5.29
CA PHE A 103 -4.83 8.05 -4.55
C PHE A 103 -4.96 9.34 -5.36
N ALA A 104 -4.96 9.27 -6.71
CA ALA A 104 -5.15 10.43 -7.60
C ALA A 104 -4.27 11.66 -7.28
N ILE A 105 -3.06 11.44 -6.75
CA ILE A 105 -2.09 12.48 -6.39
C ILE A 105 -0.86 12.48 -7.30
N SER A 106 -0.02 13.51 -7.16
CA SER A 106 1.26 13.59 -7.87
C SER A 106 2.22 12.47 -7.43
N ASN A 107 3.19 12.10 -8.28
CA ASN A 107 4.19 11.10 -7.92
C ASN A 107 5.05 11.54 -6.71
N ALA A 108 5.33 12.84 -6.61
CA ALA A 108 6.09 13.40 -5.49
C ALA A 108 5.31 13.27 -4.18
N ASP A 109 4.01 13.57 -4.20
CA ASP A 109 3.16 13.48 -3.01
C ASP A 109 2.84 12.03 -2.67
N PHE A 110 2.66 11.16 -3.66
CA PHE A 110 2.52 9.74 -3.43
C PHE A 110 3.72 9.14 -2.72
N LYS A 111 4.95 9.55 -3.09
CA LYS A 111 6.16 9.09 -2.40
C LYS A 111 6.12 9.48 -0.92
N LYS A 112 5.79 10.74 -0.60
CA LYS A 112 5.66 11.21 0.78
C LYS A 112 4.57 10.45 1.55
N LYS A 113 3.39 10.28 0.93
CA LYS A 113 2.25 9.55 1.52
C LYS A 113 2.61 8.10 1.82
N LYS A 114 3.28 7.43 0.87
CA LYS A 114 3.77 6.06 1.03
C LYS A 114 4.82 5.96 2.13
N ASP A 115 5.77 6.90 2.18
CA ASP A 115 6.80 6.92 3.22
C ASP A 115 6.16 7.10 4.60
N LEU A 116 5.22 8.03 4.77
CA LEU A 116 4.46 8.19 6.02
C LEU A 116 3.73 6.90 6.40
N TYR A 117 3.00 6.29 5.48
CA TYR A 117 2.24 5.08 5.80
C TYR A 117 3.14 3.90 6.19
N LEU A 118 4.15 3.57 5.36
CA LEU A 118 5.00 2.40 5.60
C LEU A 118 5.86 2.58 6.86
N HIS A 119 6.48 3.75 7.05
CA HIS A 119 7.26 4.01 8.25
C HIS A 119 6.37 4.11 9.50
N GLY A 120 5.16 4.67 9.37
CA GLY A 120 4.17 4.70 10.44
C GLY A 120 3.72 3.31 10.89
N GLU A 121 3.53 2.37 9.95
CA GLU A 121 3.21 0.98 10.27
C GLU A 121 4.39 0.25 10.90
N ASN A 122 5.63 0.45 10.42
CA ASN A 122 6.80 -0.14 11.07
C ASN A 122 6.93 0.36 12.52
N LEU A 123 6.69 1.65 12.77
CA LEU A 123 6.67 2.21 14.13
C LEU A 123 5.57 1.58 15.01
N TYR A 124 4.39 1.32 14.44
CA TYR A 124 3.34 0.57 15.12
C TYR A 124 3.82 -0.82 15.53
N TRP A 125 4.42 -1.56 14.60
CA TRP A 125 4.89 -2.94 14.85
C TRP A 125 6.06 -3.01 15.84
N ILE A 126 6.88 -1.96 15.95
CA ILE A 126 7.93 -1.89 16.97
C ILE A 126 7.37 -2.02 18.40
N LYS A 127 6.18 -1.48 18.64
CA LYS A 127 5.50 -1.59 19.95
C LYS A 127 4.91 -2.98 20.16
N GLU A 128 4.39 -3.62 19.12
CA GLU A 128 3.64 -4.89 19.19
C GLU A 128 4.57 -6.12 19.24
N LYS A 129 5.61 -6.05 20.09
CA LYS A 129 6.85 -6.84 20.24
C LYS A 129 6.89 -8.32 19.82
N GLU A 130 5.79 -9.03 19.65
CA GLU A 130 5.78 -10.45 19.26
C GLU A 130 6.51 -10.69 17.92
N ILE A 131 6.48 -9.73 17.00
CA ILE A 131 7.09 -9.85 15.66
C ILE A 131 8.60 -9.54 15.66
N LEU A 132 9.11 -8.76 16.63
CA LEU A 132 10.50 -8.28 16.60
C LEU A 132 11.51 -9.26 17.22
N ASN A 133 11.07 -10.27 17.95
CA ASN A 133 11.98 -11.26 18.54
C ASN A 133 12.68 -12.15 17.49
N GLU A 134 12.30 -12.04 16.22
CA GLU A 134 12.83 -12.81 15.08
C GLU A 134 13.75 -11.99 14.16
N VAL A 135 13.91 -10.68 14.39
CA VAL A 135 14.66 -9.79 13.48
C VAL A 135 16.12 -9.66 13.94
N GLU A 136 17.03 -10.33 13.24
CA GLU A 136 18.49 -10.28 13.45
C GLU A 136 19.16 -8.98 12.95
N GLU A 137 18.39 -7.98 12.47
CA GLU A 137 18.95 -6.82 11.79
C GLU A 137 19.55 -5.76 12.73
N LYS A 138 20.76 -5.33 12.34
CA LYS A 138 21.71 -4.49 13.08
C LYS A 138 21.45 -2.98 13.03
N THR A 139 20.34 -2.51 12.46
CA THR A 139 20.07 -1.06 12.48
C THR A 139 19.56 -0.67 13.87
N SER A 140 20.30 0.18 14.57
CA SER A 140 19.84 0.67 15.86
C SER A 140 18.48 1.33 15.68
N PHE A 141 17.51 0.98 16.54
CA PHE A 141 16.21 1.66 16.56
C PHE A 141 16.37 3.18 16.70
N ASP A 142 17.44 3.68 17.30
CA ASP A 142 17.73 5.11 17.37
C ASP A 142 18.00 5.73 15.99
N GLU A 143 18.75 5.05 15.13
CA GLU A 143 19.01 5.50 13.75
C GLU A 143 17.72 5.49 12.93
N TYR A 144 16.90 4.45 13.11
CA TYR A 144 15.60 4.36 12.47
C TYR A 144 14.64 5.48 12.94
N LEU A 145 14.57 5.74 14.25
CA LEU A 145 13.78 6.85 14.80
C LEU A 145 14.27 8.21 14.28
N LYS A 146 15.59 8.43 14.15
CA LYS A 146 16.14 9.65 13.53
C LYS A 146 15.69 9.79 12.07
N LYS A 147 15.74 8.72 11.29
CA LYS A 147 15.24 8.70 9.91
C LYS A 147 13.74 9.05 9.85
N CYS A 148 12.92 8.41 10.67
CA CYS A 148 11.49 8.68 10.76
C CYS A 148 11.19 10.13 11.15
N SER A 149 11.91 10.69 12.13
CA SER A 149 11.78 12.09 12.53
C SER A 149 12.10 13.03 11.36
N LYS A 150 13.15 12.73 10.58
CA LYS A 150 13.52 13.55 9.42
C LYS A 150 12.42 13.55 8.36
N ILE A 151 11.87 12.38 8.02
CA ILE A 151 10.75 12.25 7.05
C ILE A 151 9.56 13.10 7.49
N TYR A 152 9.15 12.98 8.76
CA TYR A 152 8.03 13.74 9.31
C TYR A 152 8.27 15.24 9.25
N THR A 153 9.42 15.71 9.75
CA THR A 153 9.77 17.14 9.76
C THR A 153 9.86 17.72 8.35
N ASP A 154 10.45 16.98 7.40
CA ASP A 154 10.55 17.41 6.00
C ASP A 154 9.16 17.67 5.38
N ILE A 155 8.19 16.77 5.61
CA ILE A 155 6.83 16.89 5.08
C ILE A 155 6.08 18.03 5.80
N VAL A 156 6.20 18.13 7.12
CA VAL A 156 5.54 19.20 7.88
C VAL A 156 6.01 20.58 7.40
N GLN A 157 7.32 20.77 7.24
CA GLN A 157 7.88 22.06 6.83
C GLN A 157 7.57 22.42 5.38
N LYS A 158 7.61 21.43 4.47
CA LYS A 158 7.48 21.69 3.02
C LYS A 158 6.03 21.73 2.56
N ASP A 159 5.13 21.03 3.23
CA ASP A 159 3.74 20.83 2.80
C ASP A 159 2.73 21.35 3.84
N TYR A 160 2.70 20.76 5.04
CA TYR A 160 1.66 21.06 6.04
C TYR A 160 1.66 22.54 6.48
N CYS A 161 2.84 23.07 6.85
CA CYS A 161 2.99 24.48 7.24
C CYS A 161 2.69 25.46 6.10
N LYS A 162 2.63 24.98 4.85
CA LYS A 162 2.25 25.78 3.68
C LYS A 162 0.76 25.64 3.33
N GLY A 163 -0.04 25.00 4.18
CA GLY A 163 -1.49 24.84 4.01
C GLY A 163 -1.89 23.65 3.14
N ASN A 164 -0.97 22.74 2.80
CA ASN A 164 -1.34 21.51 2.08
C ASN A 164 -1.87 20.46 3.07
N GLU A 165 -3.17 20.18 3.00
CA GLU A 165 -3.85 19.26 3.91
C GLU A 165 -3.82 17.78 3.46
N THR A 166 -3.21 17.48 2.31
CA THR A 166 -3.17 16.13 1.70
C THR A 166 -2.71 15.03 2.66
N PHE A 167 -1.86 15.38 3.64
CA PHE A 167 -1.21 14.42 4.54
C PHE A 167 -1.73 14.47 5.99
N ASN A 168 -2.75 15.27 6.30
CA ASN A 168 -3.14 15.58 7.68
C ASN A 168 -3.41 14.32 8.53
N SER A 169 -4.24 13.41 8.02
CA SER A 169 -4.58 12.17 8.71
C SER A 169 -3.36 11.25 8.86
N ASP A 170 -2.54 11.13 7.81
CA ASP A 170 -1.33 10.30 7.84
C ASP A 170 -0.29 10.84 8.83
N LEU A 171 -0.10 12.16 8.90
CA LEU A 171 0.81 12.82 9.83
C LEU A 171 0.39 12.58 11.29
N LEU A 172 -0.91 12.66 11.60
CA LEU A 172 -1.43 12.39 12.93
C LEU A 172 -1.19 10.93 13.35
N VAL A 173 -1.49 9.98 12.46
CA VAL A 173 -1.25 8.55 12.72
C VAL A 173 0.24 8.28 12.88
N PHE A 174 1.07 8.84 12.01
CA PHE A 174 2.53 8.71 12.07
C PHE A 174 3.08 9.22 13.40
N GLN A 175 2.70 10.44 13.81
CA GLN A 175 3.17 11.05 15.05
C GLN A 175 2.78 10.22 16.27
N LYS A 176 1.55 9.70 16.30
CA LYS A 176 1.07 8.79 17.35
C LYS A 176 1.92 7.53 17.41
N ASN A 177 2.13 6.85 16.28
CA ASN A 177 2.92 5.62 16.23
C ASN A 177 4.39 5.87 16.58
N PHE A 178 4.95 7.00 16.16
CA PHE A 178 6.32 7.41 16.51
C PHE A 178 6.51 7.59 18.01
N ASN A 179 5.62 8.36 18.66
CA ASN A 179 5.69 8.58 20.11
C ASN A 179 5.54 7.26 20.87
N ASN A 180 4.60 6.41 20.45
CA ASN A 180 4.39 5.09 21.03
C ASN A 180 5.64 4.20 20.91
N ALA A 181 6.25 4.14 19.72
CA ALA A 181 7.47 3.36 19.48
C ALA A 181 8.65 3.86 20.32
N ARG A 182 8.86 5.19 20.35
CA ARG A 182 9.93 5.81 21.15
C ARG A 182 9.75 5.53 22.63
N ASP A 183 8.55 5.73 23.17
CA ASP A 183 8.27 5.56 24.59
C ASP A 183 8.34 4.08 25.00
N TYR A 184 7.99 3.18 24.07
CA TYR A 184 8.19 1.75 24.22
C TYR A 184 9.68 1.39 24.33
N LEU A 185 10.48 1.81 23.35
CA LEU A 185 11.91 1.52 23.29
C LEU A 185 12.66 2.07 24.52
N LYS A 186 12.29 3.25 25.02
CA LYS A 186 12.85 3.82 26.27
C LYS A 186 12.58 2.99 27.52
N LYS A 187 11.50 2.21 27.56
CA LYS A 187 11.15 1.34 28.70
C LYS A 187 11.81 -0.03 28.60
N THR A 188 12.26 -0.42 27.41
CA THR A 188 12.78 -1.76 27.12
C THR A 188 14.27 -1.81 26.78
N ALA A 189 14.91 -0.64 26.66
CA ALA A 189 16.36 -0.46 26.58
C ALA A 189 16.97 -0.46 27.98
#